data_AF-A0A838QHF0-F1
#
_entry.id   AF-A0A838QHF0-F1
#
_cell.length_a   1.000
_cell.length_b   1.000
_cell.length_c   1.000
_cell.angle_alpha   90.00
_cell.angle_beta   90.00
_cell.angle_gamma   90.00
#
_symmetry.space_group_name_H-M   'P 1'
#
loop_
_entity.id
_entity.type
_entity.pdbx_description
1 polymer ?
#
loop_
_entity_poly.entity_id
_entity_poly.type
_entity_poly.pdbx_seq_one_letter_code
_entity_poly.pdbx_strand_id
1 'polypeptide(L)'
;MRESMVSQWADWLGDRVTAASTIPRPVVEREFRLLFDVLTEMVGPLRREANIVWFHVCEHYGRIASARGLAAGEVVEELAYLRELLTRNLAPVLVAMRARQGMAIMLRLNRAIDKGIAVAVVGYTDALVATLFSQNGVPSYSISNDFGQVGRQLTTLEMELQAVAKSVK
;
A
#
# COMPACT_ATOMS: atom_id res chain seq x y z
N MET A 1 2.24 -13.75 -11.24
CA MET A 1 1.60 -13.72 -9.90
C MET A 1 1.27 -12.30 -9.46
N ARG A 2 2.26 -11.38 -9.37
CA ARG A 2 2.04 -9.96 -9.00
C ARG A 2 0.91 -9.27 -9.76
N GLU A 3 0.98 -9.20 -11.11
CA GLU A 3 -0.05 -8.53 -11.91
C GLU A 3 -1.46 -9.11 -11.71
N SER A 4 -1.56 -10.43 -11.52
CA SER A 4 -2.85 -11.07 -11.23
C SER A 4 -3.40 -10.64 -9.87
N MET A 5 -2.55 -10.52 -8.85
CA MET A 5 -3.00 -10.03 -7.53
C MET A 5 -3.37 -8.55 -7.57
N VAL A 6 -2.66 -7.74 -8.36
CA VAL A 6 -3.01 -6.31 -8.59
C VAL A 6 -4.39 -6.19 -9.23
N SER A 7 -4.66 -6.97 -10.29
CA SER A 7 -5.98 -7.00 -10.92
C SER A 7 -7.06 -7.46 -9.95
N GLN A 8 -6.84 -8.57 -9.23
CA GLN A 8 -7.79 -9.07 -8.23
C GLN A 8 -8.10 -8.03 -7.14
N TRP A 9 -7.08 -7.30 -6.69
CA TRP A 9 -7.28 -6.23 -5.73
C TRP A 9 -8.09 -5.07 -6.30
N ALA A 10 -7.72 -4.57 -7.48
CA ALA A 10 -8.46 -3.50 -8.15
C ALA A 10 -9.91 -3.90 -8.47
N ASP A 11 -10.15 -5.15 -8.85
CA ASP A 11 -11.49 -5.69 -9.12
C ASP A 11 -12.30 -5.85 -7.83
N TRP A 12 -11.69 -6.30 -6.73
CA TRP A 12 -12.35 -6.41 -5.42
C TRP A 12 -12.78 -5.06 -4.86
N LEU A 13 -12.01 -4.01 -5.12
CA LEU A 13 -12.40 -2.65 -4.75
C LEU A 13 -13.62 -2.16 -5.52
N GLY A 14 -13.80 -2.62 -6.76
CA GLY A 14 -14.93 -2.24 -7.60
C GLY A 14 -15.09 -0.72 -7.70
N ASP A 15 -16.27 -0.21 -7.37
CA ASP A 15 -16.56 1.22 -7.42
C ASP A 15 -15.75 2.02 -6.37
N ARG A 16 -15.24 1.39 -5.30
CA ARG A 16 -14.37 2.04 -4.28
C ARG A 16 -13.02 2.47 -4.81
N VAL A 17 -12.59 1.94 -5.97
CA VAL A 17 -11.40 2.48 -6.65
C VAL A 17 -11.59 3.96 -7.00
N THR A 18 -12.84 4.37 -7.24
CA THR A 18 -13.22 5.70 -7.77
C THR A 18 -14.30 6.41 -6.94
N ALA A 19 -14.69 5.86 -5.78
CA ALA A 19 -15.99 6.18 -5.16
C ALA A 19 -16.18 7.63 -4.68
N ALA A 20 -15.11 8.39 -4.46
CA ALA A 20 -15.28 9.78 -4.03
C ALA A 20 -14.21 10.76 -4.54
N SER A 21 -13.21 10.32 -5.31
CA SER A 21 -12.34 11.24 -6.04
C SER A 21 -11.78 10.70 -7.35
N THR A 22 -11.33 11.67 -8.13
CA THR A 22 -10.96 11.62 -9.53
C THR A 22 -9.73 10.76 -9.84
N ILE A 23 -9.11 10.08 -8.86
CA ILE A 23 -7.84 9.35 -9.04
C ILE A 23 -8.05 8.18 -10.01
N PRO A 24 -7.36 8.16 -11.17
CA PRO A 24 -7.56 7.10 -12.15
C PRO A 24 -7.12 5.73 -11.62
N ARG A 25 -7.91 4.70 -11.91
CA ARG A 25 -7.57 3.29 -11.60
C ARG A 25 -6.11 2.91 -11.92
N PRO A 26 -5.51 3.31 -13.06
CA PRO A 26 -4.09 2.99 -13.35
C PRO A 26 -3.09 3.52 -12.32
N VAL A 27 -3.40 4.64 -11.65
CA VAL A 27 -2.56 5.22 -10.58
C VAL A 27 -2.67 4.37 -9.32
N VAL A 28 -3.89 3.97 -8.96
CA VAL A 28 -4.15 3.09 -7.81
C VAL A 28 -3.49 1.71 -8.03
N GLU A 29 -3.61 1.14 -9.23
CA GLU A 29 -2.92 -0.10 -9.58
C GLU A 29 -1.39 0.04 -9.55
N ARG A 30 -0.85 1.22 -9.87
CA ARG A 30 0.59 1.52 -9.73
C ARG A 30 1.02 1.52 -8.26
N GLU A 31 0.18 2.05 -7.39
CA GLU A 31 0.41 2.01 -5.95
C GLU A 31 0.35 0.56 -5.40
N PHE A 32 -0.61 -0.26 -5.82
CA PHE A 32 -0.65 -1.69 -5.44
C PHE A 32 0.60 -2.43 -5.90
N ARG A 33 1.01 -2.18 -7.14
CA ARG A 33 2.25 -2.70 -7.73
C ARG A 33 3.45 -2.38 -6.86
N LEU A 34 3.58 -1.13 -6.42
CA LEU A 34 4.65 -0.70 -5.51
C LEU A 34 4.56 -1.38 -4.14
N LEU A 35 3.37 -1.49 -3.53
CA LEU A 35 3.18 -2.21 -2.27
C LEU A 35 3.66 -3.68 -2.36
N PHE A 36 3.33 -4.38 -3.45
CA PHE A 36 3.81 -5.75 -3.68
C PHE A 36 5.33 -5.82 -3.84
N ASP A 37 5.94 -4.86 -4.54
CA ASP A 37 7.40 -4.84 -4.74
C ASP A 37 8.14 -4.65 -3.42
N VAL A 38 7.70 -3.67 -2.61
CA VAL A 38 8.29 -3.44 -1.29
C VAL A 38 8.10 -4.66 -0.39
N LEU A 39 6.91 -5.28 -0.37
CA LEU A 39 6.66 -6.50 0.42
C LEU A 39 7.56 -7.66 0.03
N THR A 40 7.93 -7.76 -1.25
CA THR A 40 8.88 -8.76 -1.73
C THR A 40 10.26 -8.54 -1.10
N GLU A 41 10.72 -7.29 -1.02
CA GLU A 41 11.99 -6.95 -0.33
C GLU A 41 11.90 -7.13 1.19
N MET A 42 10.72 -6.91 1.79
CA MET A 42 10.47 -7.08 3.23
C MET A 42 10.63 -8.53 3.72
N VAL A 43 10.50 -9.52 2.84
CA VAL A 43 10.78 -10.93 3.16
C VAL A 43 12.21 -11.36 2.79
N GLY A 44 12.96 -10.50 2.10
CA GLY A 44 14.30 -10.73 1.60
C GLY A 44 15.44 -10.36 2.56
N PRO A 45 16.69 -10.37 2.06
CA PRO A 45 17.87 -9.97 2.83
C PRO A 45 17.85 -8.47 3.18
N LEU A 46 17.30 -7.63 2.31
CA LEU A 46 17.22 -6.16 2.44
C LEU A 46 16.06 -5.66 3.29
N ARG A 47 15.43 -6.54 4.07
CA ARG A 47 14.23 -6.21 4.85
C ARG A 47 14.40 -5.03 5.82
N ARG A 48 15.63 -4.69 6.24
CA ARG A 48 15.85 -3.59 7.19
C ARG A 48 15.77 -2.25 6.48
N GLU A 49 16.41 -2.18 5.32
CA GLU A 49 16.45 -1.04 4.42
C GLU A 49 15.07 -0.84 3.79
N ALA A 50 14.46 -1.91 3.30
CA ALA A 50 13.11 -1.92 2.73
C ALA A 50 12.03 -1.50 3.75
N ASN A 51 12.26 -1.68 5.06
CA ASN A 51 11.29 -1.32 6.09
C ASN A 51 11.05 0.20 6.15
N ILE A 52 12.03 1.03 5.77
CA ILE A 52 11.86 2.48 5.69
C ILE A 52 10.92 2.82 4.52
N VAL A 53 11.21 2.27 3.33
CA VAL A 53 10.39 2.45 2.13
C VAL A 53 8.97 1.93 2.36
N TRP A 54 8.82 0.80 3.06
CA TRP A 54 7.52 0.25 3.43
C TRP A 54 6.66 1.23 4.21
N PHE A 55 7.25 1.94 5.18
CA PHE A 55 6.53 2.94 5.94
C PHE A 55 6.11 4.12 5.06
N HIS A 56 7.00 4.64 4.22
CA HIS A 56 6.65 5.75 3.32
C HIS A 56 5.53 5.37 2.34
N VAL A 57 5.58 4.17 1.77
CA VAL A 57 4.55 3.68 0.84
C VAL A 57 3.21 3.47 1.55
N CYS A 58 3.20 2.85 2.74
CA CYS A 58 1.95 2.67 3.50
C CYS A 58 1.36 4.00 3.95
N GLU A 59 2.19 4.95 4.39
CA GLU A 59 1.72 6.28 4.78
C GLU A 59 1.14 7.03 3.58
N HIS A 60 1.82 6.96 2.43
CA HIS A 60 1.31 7.49 1.16
C HIS A 60 -0.04 6.86 0.79
N TYR A 61 -0.16 5.52 0.90
CA TYR A 61 -1.41 4.80 0.68
C TYR A 61 -2.57 5.34 1.52
N GLY A 62 -2.31 5.58 2.81
CA GLY A 62 -3.29 6.20 3.72
C GLY A 62 -3.74 7.58 3.26
N ARG A 63 -2.79 8.44 2.86
CA ARG A 63 -3.09 9.78 2.34
C ARG A 63 -3.92 9.71 1.05
N ILE A 64 -3.55 8.80 0.14
CA ILE A 64 -4.27 8.59 -1.12
C ILE A 64 -5.66 8.01 -0.85
N ALA A 65 -5.81 7.12 0.12
CA ALA A 65 -7.12 6.61 0.54
C ALA A 65 -8.03 7.72 1.09
N SER A 66 -7.49 8.64 1.89
CA SER A 66 -8.22 9.83 2.33
C SER A 66 -8.62 10.71 1.14
N ALA A 67 -7.71 10.92 0.19
CA ALA A 67 -7.99 11.66 -1.04
C ALA A 67 -9.02 10.94 -1.92
N ARG A 68 -9.10 9.60 -1.92
CA ARG A 68 -10.15 8.78 -2.57
C ARG A 68 -11.50 8.85 -1.88
N GLY A 69 -11.58 9.52 -0.73
CA GLY A 69 -12.76 9.69 0.10
C GLY A 69 -13.19 8.43 0.85
N LEU A 70 -12.27 7.49 1.04
CA LEU A 70 -12.50 6.29 1.84
C LEU A 70 -12.65 6.66 3.32
N ALA A 71 -13.39 5.86 4.08
CA ALA A 71 -13.34 5.89 5.53
C ALA A 71 -12.09 5.17 6.06
N ALA A 72 -11.64 5.51 7.27
CA ALA A 72 -10.47 4.86 7.89
C ALA A 72 -10.62 3.33 7.99
N GLY A 73 -11.82 2.84 8.28
CA GLY A 73 -12.13 1.40 8.32
C GLY A 73 -11.95 0.73 6.96
N GLU A 74 -12.29 1.41 5.86
CA GLU A 74 -12.10 0.88 4.52
C GLU A 74 -10.61 0.74 4.20
N VAL A 75 -9.76 1.70 4.60
CA VAL A 75 -8.29 1.57 4.42
C VAL A 75 -7.75 0.31 5.10
N VAL A 76 -8.26 0.01 6.30
CA VAL A 76 -7.90 -1.22 7.03
C VAL A 76 -8.39 -2.46 6.27
N GLU A 77 -9.61 -2.45 5.73
CA GLU A 77 -10.16 -3.54 4.92
C GLU A 77 -9.35 -3.77 3.64
N GLU A 78 -8.97 -2.71 2.91
CA GLU A 78 -8.20 -2.84 1.67
C GLU A 78 -6.84 -3.52 1.93
N LEU A 79 -6.13 -3.11 2.99
CA LEU A 79 -4.84 -3.71 3.36
C LEU A 79 -5.00 -5.09 4.03
N ALA A 80 -6.12 -5.35 4.70
CA ALA A 80 -6.43 -6.69 5.18
C ALA A 80 -6.72 -7.65 4.00
N TYR A 81 -7.35 -7.16 2.94
CA TYR A 81 -7.56 -7.92 1.71
C TYR A 81 -6.24 -8.25 0.99
N LEU A 82 -5.26 -7.35 1.01
CA LEU A 82 -3.90 -7.66 0.55
C LEU A 82 -3.31 -8.89 1.28
N ARG A 83 -3.55 -9.05 2.58
CA ARG A 83 -3.13 -10.25 3.33
C ARG A 83 -3.80 -11.51 2.79
N GLU A 84 -5.09 -11.45 2.49
CA GLU A 84 -5.84 -12.56 1.92
C GLU A 84 -5.29 -12.95 0.54
N LEU A 85 -5.05 -11.98 -0.33
CA LEU A 85 -4.45 -12.19 -1.65
C LEU A 85 -3.09 -12.87 -1.54
N LEU A 86 -2.20 -12.35 -0.70
CA LEU A 86 -0.88 -12.93 -0.47
C LEU A 86 -0.98 -14.36 0.06
N THR A 87 -1.85 -14.61 1.04
CA THR A 87 -2.04 -15.93 1.62
C THR A 87 -2.50 -16.93 0.57
N ARG A 88 -3.53 -16.59 -0.22
CA ARG A 88 -4.07 -17.47 -1.26
C ARG A 88 -3.05 -17.78 -2.35
N ASN A 89 -2.33 -16.77 -2.81
CA ASN A 89 -1.39 -16.92 -3.92
C ASN A 89 -0.07 -17.57 -3.48
N LEU A 90 0.37 -17.36 -2.25
CA LEU A 90 1.60 -17.96 -1.72
C LEU A 90 1.38 -19.34 -1.10
N ALA A 91 0.15 -19.72 -0.70
CA ALA A 91 -0.11 -21.00 -0.07
C ALA A 91 0.47 -22.22 -0.82
N PRO A 92 0.29 -22.37 -2.15
CA PRO A 92 0.88 -23.50 -2.88
C PRO A 92 2.41 -23.53 -2.80
N VAL A 93 3.05 -22.36 -2.83
CA VAL A 93 4.50 -22.21 -2.73
C VAL A 93 4.97 -22.57 -1.31
N LEU A 94 4.31 -22.02 -0.29
CA LEU A 94 4.67 -22.22 1.11
C LEU A 94 4.50 -23.67 1.57
N VAL A 95 3.47 -24.37 1.06
CA VAL A 95 3.22 -25.80 1.35
C VAL A 95 4.31 -26.70 0.75
N ALA A 96 4.90 -26.31 -0.39
CA ALA A 96 6.01 -27.04 -0.99
C ALA A 96 7.35 -26.85 -0.26
N MET A 97 7.43 -25.88 0.68
CA MET A 97 8.64 -25.61 1.47
C MET A 97 8.71 -26.47 2.73
N ARG A 98 9.88 -26.50 3.37
CA ARG A 98 9.97 -26.99 4.76
C ARG A 98 9.07 -26.14 5.65
N ALA A 99 8.25 -26.79 6.47
CA ALA A 99 7.25 -26.13 7.33
C ALA A 99 7.81 -24.92 8.11
N ARG A 100 9.01 -25.06 8.68
CA ARG A 100 9.69 -23.97 9.41
C ARG A 100 10.01 -22.75 8.54
N GLN A 101 10.41 -22.96 7.28
CA GLN A 101 10.73 -21.88 6.35
C GLN A 101 9.45 -21.18 5.87
N GLY A 102 8.45 -21.96 5.46
CA GLY A 102 7.15 -21.41 5.04
C GLY A 102 6.49 -20.60 6.16
N MET A 103 6.48 -21.13 7.39
CA MET A 103 5.96 -20.41 8.56
C MET A 103 6.74 -19.12 8.86
N ALA A 104 8.07 -19.14 8.74
CA ALA A 104 8.89 -17.95 8.96
C ALA A 104 8.59 -16.83 7.94
N ILE A 105 8.33 -17.18 6.67
CA ILE A 105 7.93 -16.21 5.64
C ILE A 105 6.55 -15.66 5.96
N MET A 106 5.59 -16.52 6.28
CA MET A 106 4.22 -16.12 6.58
C MET A 106 4.15 -15.15 7.78
N LEU A 107 4.86 -15.46 8.86
CA LEU A 107 4.92 -14.58 10.05
C LEU A 107 5.57 -13.23 9.74
N ARG A 108 6.57 -13.18 8.85
CA ARG A 108 7.19 -11.92 8.41
C ARG A 108 6.22 -11.08 7.58
N LEU A 109 5.51 -11.70 6.64
CA LEU A 109 4.49 -11.02 5.83
C LEU A 109 3.38 -10.47 6.73
N ASN A 110 2.84 -11.28 7.64
CA ASN A 110 1.82 -10.82 8.59
C ASN A 110 2.31 -9.59 9.36
N ARG A 111 3.52 -9.65 9.94
CA ARG A 111 4.07 -8.51 10.68
C ARG A 111 4.31 -7.27 9.81
N ALA A 112 4.72 -7.44 8.56
CA ALA A 112 4.89 -6.33 7.62
C ALA A 112 3.54 -5.66 7.33
N ILE A 113 2.51 -6.46 7.04
CA ILE A 113 1.15 -5.97 6.76
C ILE A 113 0.55 -5.30 7.99
N ASP A 114 0.64 -5.90 9.18
CA ASP A 114 0.10 -5.33 10.42
C ASP A 114 0.69 -3.94 10.70
N LYS A 115 2.01 -3.79 10.51
CA LYS A 115 2.66 -2.48 10.61
C LYS A 115 2.23 -1.53 9.49
N GLY A 116 2.10 -2.04 8.27
CA GLY A 116 1.67 -1.26 7.12
C GLY A 116 0.27 -0.68 7.32
N ILE A 117 -0.66 -1.47 7.87
CA ILE A 117 -2.00 -1.02 8.26
C ILE A 117 -1.91 0.12 9.28
N ALA A 118 -1.13 -0.05 10.35
CA ALA A 118 -0.99 1.00 11.36
C ALA A 118 -0.44 2.30 10.75
N VAL A 119 0.57 2.23 9.89
CA VAL A 119 1.18 3.39 9.24
C VAL A 119 0.24 4.03 8.20
N ALA A 120 -0.53 3.24 7.46
CA ALA A 120 -1.53 3.75 6.53
C ALA A 120 -2.66 4.48 7.25
N VAL A 121 -3.10 3.97 8.41
CA VAL A 121 -4.09 4.69 9.24
C VAL A 121 -3.54 6.02 9.74
N VAL A 122 -2.26 6.10 10.10
CA VAL A 122 -1.60 7.37 10.44
C VAL A 122 -1.62 8.33 9.25
N GLY A 123 -1.13 7.88 8.08
CA GLY A 123 -1.11 8.73 6.87
C GLY A 123 -2.52 9.21 6.45
N TYR A 124 -3.52 8.34 6.58
CA TYR A 124 -4.93 8.71 6.38
C TYR A 124 -5.38 9.80 7.34
N THR A 125 -5.09 9.62 8.64
CA THR A 125 -5.52 10.54 9.69
C THR A 125 -4.84 11.91 9.53
N ASP A 126 -3.55 11.93 9.23
CA ASP A 126 -2.80 13.16 8.99
C ASP A 126 -3.36 13.95 7.79
N ALA A 127 -3.71 13.26 6.70
CA ALA A 127 -4.36 13.89 5.54
C ALA A 127 -5.73 14.47 5.88
N LEU A 128 -6.54 13.73 6.65
CA LEU A 128 -7.85 14.20 7.11
C LEU A 128 -7.72 15.44 7.99
N VAL A 129 -6.81 15.40 8.97
CA VAL A 129 -6.54 16.52 9.88
C VAL A 129 -6.06 17.75 9.10
N ALA A 130 -5.13 17.59 8.15
CA ALA A 130 -4.67 18.69 7.30
C ALA A 130 -5.82 19.33 6.49
N THR A 131 -6.77 18.51 6.01
CA THR A 131 -7.96 18.99 5.30
C THR A 131 -8.89 19.77 6.23
N LEU A 132 -9.12 19.29 7.45
CA LEU A 132 -9.95 19.99 8.45
C LEU A 132 -9.39 21.37 8.83
N PHE A 133 -8.07 21.48 9.01
CA PHE A 133 -7.41 22.75 9.37
C PHE A 133 -7.33 23.75 8.22
N SER A 134 -7.26 23.29 6.97
CA SER A 134 -7.22 24.19 5.80
C SER A 134 -8.58 24.78 5.42
N GLN A 135 -9.68 24.26 5.98
CA GLN A 135 -11.05 24.59 5.53
C GLN A 135 -12.00 25.00 6.67
N ASN A 136 -11.49 25.60 7.76
CA ASN A 136 -12.30 26.08 8.89
C ASN A 136 -13.23 24.98 9.51
N GLY A 137 -12.80 23.73 9.54
CA GLY A 137 -13.48 22.65 10.26
C GLY A 137 -14.60 21.91 9.51
N VAL A 138 -14.87 22.24 8.25
CA VAL A 138 -15.73 21.40 7.38
C VAL A 138 -14.82 20.62 6.42
N PRO A 139 -14.76 19.29 6.49
CA PRO A 139 -14.00 18.51 5.52
C PRO A 139 -14.71 18.57 4.17
N SER A 140 -14.25 19.45 3.29
CA SER A 140 -14.50 19.38 1.85
C SER A 140 -13.37 18.59 1.21
N TYR A 141 -13.74 17.52 0.48
CA TYR A 141 -12.84 16.70 -0.33
C TYR A 141 -12.23 17.45 -1.54
N SER A 142 -12.14 18.78 -1.48
CA SER A 142 -11.45 19.62 -2.47
C SER A 142 -9.94 19.60 -2.22
N ILE A 143 -9.33 18.42 -2.27
CA ILE A 143 -7.94 18.36 -2.72
C ILE A 143 -8.03 18.61 -4.22
N SER A 144 -7.62 19.81 -4.65
CA SER A 144 -7.40 20.10 -6.06
C SER A 144 -6.61 18.96 -6.68
N ASN A 145 -7.27 18.25 -7.59
CA ASN A 145 -6.84 17.06 -8.33
C ASN A 145 -5.53 17.26 -9.10
N ASP A 146 -4.37 17.32 -8.44
CA ASP A 146 -3.10 17.20 -9.15
C ASP A 146 -2.70 15.73 -9.20
N PHE A 147 -3.30 14.97 -10.13
CA PHE A 147 -2.84 13.61 -10.46
C PHE A 147 -1.34 13.57 -10.75
N GLY A 148 -0.80 14.67 -11.31
CA GLY A 148 0.61 14.84 -11.53
C GLY A 148 1.39 14.77 -10.21
N GLN A 149 0.86 15.28 -9.11
CA GLN A 149 1.48 15.20 -7.79
C GLN A 149 1.52 13.77 -7.26
N VAL A 150 0.41 13.03 -7.30
CA VAL A 150 0.37 11.62 -6.88
C VAL A 150 1.33 10.78 -7.73
N GLY A 151 1.31 10.98 -9.05
CA GLY A 151 2.23 10.31 -9.97
C GLY A 151 3.70 10.62 -9.69
N ARG A 152 4.05 11.86 -9.33
CA ARG A 152 5.40 12.27 -8.91
C ARG A 152 5.80 11.61 -7.59
N GLN A 153 4.91 11.61 -6.60
CA GLN A 153 5.15 10.95 -5.30
C GLN A 153 5.40 9.45 -5.45
N LEU A 154 4.58 8.75 -6.25
CA LEU A 154 4.81 7.34 -6.58
C LEU A 154 6.16 7.12 -7.27
N THR A 155 6.55 8.02 -8.18
CA THR A 155 7.86 7.96 -8.84
C THR A 155 9.01 8.10 -7.83
N THR A 156 8.88 9.01 -6.86
CA THR A 156 9.86 9.15 -5.77
C THR A 156 9.97 7.87 -4.95
N LEU A 157 8.85 7.28 -4.55
CA LEU A 157 8.85 6.04 -3.76
C LEU A 157 9.41 4.84 -4.54
N GLU A 158 9.14 4.76 -5.84
CA GLU A 158 9.75 3.77 -6.73
C GLU A 158 11.28 3.95 -6.82
N MET A 159 11.75 5.20 -6.89
CA MET A 159 13.20 5.49 -6.86
C MET A 159 13.84 5.14 -5.51
N GLU A 160 13.15 5.39 -4.40
CA GLU A 160 13.60 4.97 -3.06
C GLU A 160 13.77 3.44 -2.99
N LEU A 161 12.78 2.69 -3.49
CA LEU A 161 12.87 1.24 -3.55
C LEU A 161 14.02 0.77 -4.45
N GLN A 162 14.20 1.39 -5.62
CA GLN A 162 15.31 1.08 -6.51
C GLN A 162 16.68 1.37 -5.88
N ALA A 163 16.79 2.42 -5.06
CA ALA A 163 18.02 2.74 -4.34
C ALA A 163 18.37 1.66 -3.32
N VAL A 164 17.37 1.16 -2.57
CA VAL A 164 17.54 0.00 -1.67
C VAL A 164 18.03 -1.22 -2.45
N ALA A 165 17.38 -1.57 -3.57
CA ALA A 165 17.78 -2.73 -4.38
C ALA A 165 19.21 -2.62 -4.94
N LYS A 166 19.67 -1.41 -5.26
CA LYS A 166 21.02 -1.15 -5.79
C LYS A 166 22.13 -1.17 -4.73
N SER A 167 21.80 -1.02 -3.46
CA SER A 167 22.78 -1.03 -2.35
C SER A 167 23.55 -2.36 -2.18
N VAL A 168 23.15 -3.41 -2.90
CA VAL A 168 23.75 -4.76 -2.87
C VAL A 168 24.66 -5.03 -4.07
N LYS A 169 24.70 -4.15 -5.08
CA LYS A 169 25.64 -4.25 -6.22
C LYS A 169 26.90 -3.44 -5.97
#